data_AF-X1UB67-F1
#
_entry.id   AF-X1UB67-F1
#
_cell.length_a   1.000
_cell.length_b   1.000
_cell.length_c   1.000
_cell.angle_alpha   90.00
_cell.angle_beta   90.00
_cell.angle_gamma   90.00
#
_symmetry.space_group_name_H-M   'P 1'
#
loop_
_entity.id
_entity.type
_entity.pdbx_description
1 polymer ?
#
loop_
_entity_poly.entity_id
_entity_poly.type
_entity_poly.pdbx_seq_one_letter_code
_entity_poly.pdbx_strand_id
1 'polypeptide(L)'
;HEMPLLAPEDSFLSEYRKTRNWAKFEQSYLELIRQRQVERHIDPALFEDGVVLLCSEAEPKHCHRRLAAEYLAHSILVGTNIEHL
;
A
#
# COMPACT_ATOMS: atom_id res chain seq x y z
N HIS A 1 12.14 6.08 6.84
CA HIS A 1 11.11 6.96 7.42
C HIS A 1 9.80 6.18 7.38
N GLU A 2 8.98 6.24 8.44
CA GLU A 2 7.66 5.60 8.43
C GLU A 2 6.68 6.45 7.62
N MET A 3 5.73 5.81 6.94
CA MET A 3 4.72 6.48 6.09
C MET A 3 3.32 6.12 6.59
N PRO A 4 2.82 6.75 7.67
CA PRO A 4 1.54 6.38 8.29
C PRO A 4 0.35 6.49 7.33
N LEU A 5 0.43 7.39 6.34
CA LEU A 5 -0.59 7.56 5.30
C LEU A 5 -0.84 6.27 4.50
N LEU A 6 0.18 5.44 4.31
CA LEU A 6 0.11 4.16 3.62
C LEU A 6 -0.13 2.98 4.58
N ALA A 7 -0.17 3.20 5.89
CA ALA A 7 -0.41 2.12 6.84
C ALA A 7 -1.91 1.73 6.87
N PRO A 8 -2.24 0.43 6.88
CA PRO A 8 -3.61 -0.02 7.09
C PRO A 8 -4.08 0.30 8.52
N GLU A 9 -5.39 0.38 8.73
CA GLU A 9 -5.96 0.44 10.08
C GLU A 9 -5.81 -0.92 10.79
N ASP A 10 -5.53 -0.89 12.10
CA ASP A 10 -5.41 -2.10 12.93
C ASP A 10 -6.68 -2.96 12.91
N SER A 11 -7.84 -2.32 12.74
CA SER A 11 -9.14 -2.97 12.62
C SER A 11 -9.22 -3.85 11.37
N PHE A 12 -8.63 -3.43 10.25
CA PHE A 12 -8.63 -4.19 9.00
C PHE A 12 -7.75 -5.42 9.12
N LEU A 13 -6.56 -5.28 9.72
CA LEU A 13 -5.68 -6.42 10.00
C LEU A 13 -6.33 -7.42 10.95
N SER A 14 -6.99 -6.92 12.00
CA SER A 14 -7.72 -7.74 12.98
C SER A 14 -8.87 -8.49 12.34
N GLU A 15 -9.64 -7.85 11.46
CA GLU A 15 -10.73 -8.48 10.73
C GLU A 15 -10.21 -9.53 9.74
N TYR A 16 -9.16 -9.20 8.97
CA TYR A 16 -8.56 -10.14 8.02
C TYR A 16 -8.03 -11.38 8.73
N ARG A 17 -7.37 -11.24 9.89
CA ARG A 17 -6.88 -12.39 10.69
C ARG A 17 -8.03 -13.31 11.13
N LYS A 18 -9.21 -12.75 11.44
CA LYS A 18 -10.40 -13.51 11.87
C LYS A 18 -11.12 -14.18 10.70
N THR A 19 -11.32 -13.46 9.61
CA THR A 19 -12.19 -13.88 8.50
C THR A 19 -11.44 -14.54 7.34
N ARG A 20 -10.12 -14.28 7.25
CA ARG A 20 -9.26 -14.61 6.11
C ARG A 20 -9.77 -14.08 4.76
N ASN A 21 -10.67 -13.09 4.79
CA ASN A 21 -11.24 -12.50 3.59
C ASN A 21 -10.31 -11.41 3.04
N TRP A 22 -9.40 -11.81 2.15
CA TRP A 22 -8.45 -10.88 1.54
C TRP A 22 -9.14 -9.82 0.67
N ALA A 23 -10.15 -10.21 -0.11
CA ALA A 23 -10.86 -9.29 -1.01
C ALA A 23 -11.49 -8.12 -0.22
N LYS A 24 -12.06 -8.40 0.96
CA LYS A 24 -12.59 -7.35 1.84
C LYS A 24 -11.50 -6.43 2.38
N PHE A 25 -10.37 -6.98 2.79
CA PHE A 25 -9.22 -6.18 3.25
C PHE A 25 -8.71 -5.26 2.14
N GLU A 26 -8.51 -5.81 0.94
CA GLU A 26 -8.03 -5.07 -0.23
C GLU A 26 -8.95 -3.88 -0.57
N GLN A 27 -10.26 -4.12 -0.65
CA GLN A 27 -11.23 -3.05 -0.88
C GLN A 27 -11.19 -1.96 0.21
N SER A 28 -11.14 -2.37 1.48
CA SER A 28 -11.14 -1.43 2.61
C SER A 28 -9.85 -0.60 2.64
N TYR A 29 -8.71 -1.23 2.35
CA TYR A 29 -7.41 -0.57 2.34
C TYR A 29 -7.25 0.41 1.17
N LEU A 30 -7.65 0.02 -0.04
CA LEU A 30 -7.59 0.90 -1.21
C LEU A 30 -8.52 2.11 -1.05
N GLU A 31 -9.71 1.91 -0.48
CA GLU A 31 -10.62 3.00 -0.18
C GLU A 31 -10.03 3.96 0.87
N LEU A 32 -9.38 3.42 1.91
CA LEU A 32 -8.71 4.23 2.94
C LEU A 32 -7.63 5.14 2.36
N ILE A 33 -6.69 4.61 1.57
CA ILE A 33 -5.60 5.43 1.02
C ILE A 33 -6.13 6.46 0.01
N ARG A 34 -7.20 6.13 -0.72
CA ARG A 34 -7.91 7.08 -1.60
C ARG A 34 -8.58 8.20 -0.82
N GLN A 35 -9.25 7.88 0.29
CA GLN A 35 -9.87 8.88 1.17
C GLN A 35 -8.83 9.80 1.82
N ARG A 36 -7.65 9.25 2.15
CA ARG A 36 -6.50 10.01 2.67
C ARG A 36 -5.81 10.87 1.60
N GLN A 37 -6.14 10.71 0.32
CA GLN A 37 -5.51 11.43 -0.80
C GLN A 37 -3.98 11.34 -0.76
N VAL A 38 -3.44 10.14 -0.48
CA VAL A 38 -2.00 9.94 -0.25
C VAL A 38 -1.14 10.45 -1.40
N GLU A 39 -1.66 10.42 -2.62
CA GLU A 39 -1.05 10.93 -3.83
C GLU A 39 -0.75 12.45 -3.78
N ARG A 40 -1.46 13.21 -2.94
CA ARG A 40 -1.23 14.65 -2.76
C ARG A 40 -0.18 14.96 -1.69
N HIS A 41 0.17 13.97 -0.88
CA HIS A 41 1.05 14.12 0.27
C HIS A 41 2.43 13.50 0.06
N ILE A 42 2.60 12.72 -1.01
CA ILE A 42 3.85 12.04 -1.34
C ILE A 42 4.46 12.70 -2.57
N ASP A 43 5.66 13.25 -2.40
CA ASP A 43 6.42 13.82 -3.51
C ASP A 43 6.98 12.69 -4.39
N PRO A 44 6.66 12.65 -5.70
CA PRO A 44 7.24 11.68 -6.64
C PRO A 44 8.77 11.66 -6.66
N ALA A 45 9.43 12.78 -6.33
CA ALA A 45 10.89 12.86 -6.26
C ALA A 45 11.50 11.86 -5.25
N LEU A 46 10.71 11.42 -4.25
CA LEU A 46 11.14 10.38 -3.30
C LEU A 46 11.47 9.03 -3.96
N PHE A 47 10.97 8.78 -5.17
CA PHE A 47 11.12 7.51 -5.88
C PHE A 47 12.22 7.53 -6.96
N GLU A 48 12.86 8.67 -7.22
CA GLU A 48 13.83 8.83 -8.31
C GLU A 48 15.05 7.89 -8.17
N ASP A 49 15.54 7.68 -6.95
CA ASP A 49 16.66 6.77 -6.66
C ASP A 49 16.23 5.32 -6.37
N GLY A 50 14.93 5.01 -6.57
CA GLY A 50 14.33 3.74 -6.19
C GLY A 50 13.93 3.68 -4.71
N VAL A 51 12.77 3.09 -4.44
CA VAL A 51 12.22 2.95 -3.07
C VAL A 51 11.81 1.51 -2.83
N VAL A 52 12.07 1.05 -1.61
CA VAL A 52 11.58 -0.24 -1.12
C VAL A 52 10.47 0.00 -0.10
N LEU A 53 9.27 -0.49 -0.40
CA LEU A 53 8.17 -0.55 0.57
C LEU A 53 8.33 -1.81 1.43
N LEU A 54 8.63 -1.62 2.70
CA LEU A 54 8.82 -2.70 3.65
C LEU A 54 7.55 -2.98 4.46
N CYS A 55 7.33 -4.25 4.77
CA CYS A 55 6.29 -4.69 5.69
C CYS A 55 6.79 -5.89 6.51
N SER A 56 6.08 -6.23 7.59
CA SER A 56 6.33 -7.36 8.47
C SER A 56 5.84 -8.71 7.91
N GLU A 57 5.05 -8.74 6.83
CA GLU A 57 4.69 -10.01 6.18
C GLU A 57 5.83 -10.56 5.31
N ALA A 58 6.00 -11.88 5.34
CA ALA A 58 7.04 -12.58 4.57
C ALA A 58 6.74 -12.69 3.06
N GLU A 59 5.46 -12.79 2.67
CA GLU A 59 5.05 -12.98 1.27
C GLU A 59 4.23 -11.79 0.73
N PRO A 60 4.43 -11.39 -0.54
CA PRO A 60 3.73 -10.24 -1.13
C PRO A 60 2.25 -10.50 -1.49
N LYS A 61 1.81 -11.78 -1.53
CA LYS A 61 0.46 -12.17 -2.02
C LYS A 61 -0.67 -11.48 -1.25
N HIS A 62 -0.56 -11.44 0.07
CA HIS A 62 -1.54 -10.82 0.98
C HIS A 62 -0.87 -9.74 1.82
N CYS A 63 -0.14 -8.85 1.16
CA CYS A 63 0.58 -7.75 1.79
C CYS A 63 0.04 -6.40 1.33
N HIS A 64 -0.14 -5.46 2.25
CA HIS A 64 -0.61 -4.11 1.91
C HIS A 64 0.45 -3.31 1.12
N ARG A 65 1.74 -3.67 1.19
CA ARG A 65 2.81 -3.00 0.43
C ARG A 65 2.61 -3.12 -1.08
N ARG A 66 2.09 -4.26 -1.53
CA ARG A 66 1.73 -4.53 -2.93
C ARG A 66 0.66 -3.54 -3.40
N LEU A 67 -0.42 -3.44 -2.63
CA LEU A 67 -1.55 -2.55 -2.92
C LEU A 67 -1.12 -1.08 -2.91
N ALA A 68 -0.28 -0.67 -1.97
CA ALA A 68 0.27 0.68 -1.92
C ALA A 68 1.12 0.99 -3.16
N ALA A 69 2.05 0.11 -3.54
CA ALA A 69 2.90 0.27 -4.71
C ALA A 69 2.07 0.41 -5.99
N GLU A 70 1.13 -0.52 -6.20
CA GLU A 70 0.23 -0.52 -7.35
C GLU A 70 -0.63 0.76 -7.39
N TYR A 71 -1.15 1.22 -6.26
CA TYR A 71 -1.92 2.46 -6.19
C TYR A 71 -1.09 3.70 -6.56
N LEU A 72 0.14 3.82 -6.03
CA LEU A 72 1.02 4.96 -6.31
C LEU A 72 1.50 4.97 -7.76
N ALA A 73 1.79 3.80 -8.34
CA ALA A 73 2.13 3.65 -9.75
C ALA A 73 1.02 4.13 -10.69
N HIS A 74 -0.24 3.86 -10.34
CA HIS A 74 -1.37 4.32 -11.15
C HIS A 74 -1.71 5.80 -10.94
N SER A 75 -1.39 6.37 -9.77
CA SER A 75 -1.81 7.74 -9.41
C SER A 75 -0.75 8.81 -9.72
N ILE A 76 0.49 8.61 -9.31
CA ILE A 76 1.56 9.63 -9.38
C ILE A 76 2.87 9.14 -9.99
N LEU A 77 3.08 7.83 -10.09
CA LEU A 77 4.31 7.23 -10.64
C LEU A 77 4.04 6.50 -11.97
N VAL A 78 3.27 7.11 -12.87
CA VAL A 78 2.84 6.49 -14.13
C VAL A 78 4.03 6.05 -14.97
N GLY A 79 4.04 4.77 -15.37
CA GLY A 79 5.12 4.18 -16.18
C GLY A 79 6.30 3.61 -15.37
N THR A 80 6.20 3.58 -14.04
CA THR A 80 7.23 3.00 -13.15
C THR A 80 7.19 1.47 -13.19
N ASN A 81 8.37 0.85 -13.10
CA ASN A 81 8.50 -0.61 -12.94
C ASN A 81 8.30 -1.00 -11.46
N ILE A 82 7.43 -1.98 -11.19
CA ILE A 82 7.19 -2.50 -9.84
C ILE A 82 7.66 -3.95 -9.78
N GLU A 83 8.55 -4.25 -8.85
CA GLU A 83 9.00 -5.61 -8.56
C GLU A 83 8.49 -6.05 -7.17
N HIS A 84 7.72 -7.14 -7.15
CA HIS A 84 7.24 -7.76 -5.91
C HIS A 84 8.23 -8.85 -5.48
N LEU A 85 9.06 -8.52 -4.50
CA LEU A 85 9.99 -9.45 -3.85
C LEU A 85 9.28 -10.33 -2.81
#